data_AF-A0A922L487-F1
#
_entry.id   AF-A0A922L487-F1
#
_cell.length_a   1.000
_cell.length_b   1.000
_cell.length_c   1.000
_cell.angle_alpha   90.00
_cell.angle_beta   90.00
_cell.angle_gamma   90.00
#
_symmetry.space_group_name_H-M   'P 1'
#
loop_
_entity.id
_entity.type
_entity.pdbx_description
1 polymer ?
#
loop_
_entity_poly.entity_id
_entity_poly.type
_entity_poly.pdbx_seq_one_letter_code
_entity_poly.pdbx_strand_id
1 'polypeptide(L)'
;MSSDIINLQAMKVNQIRRRKKVLLSMLRQNSGLLYSSRRFGISPKFKLRDQEGEFAKVFPQLKSNPEAFYEYLGMSEKTFMLILNGIQDKITRRSIRKPISPEEQLFACIRYLVQGVSHRVSEQQLRIAHQTISGIVTRVCQAICDTFMEKYLSFPTVEEFKQISNRFWTTWNIPNCLGAIDGKHIRIKNSDNKYGIYMQAVTDADYRFICCDVGVYNGQSDKEFFSNSIFGQSVINQTIQVPTESMLPIIEPQIDLPYFFIGDDSYPLRTNLLRPYPERYINEQQKIFNYRLNQAKRVAEYSFGVLIDKFKCLNSSKFMPDNSDFIVLTCVLLYNMILTEEGFNYNQETFDTLRTTHIESSQKPKTKNNNPTFDAKRIRDIYAEYFCNAGSVQSNSIVVIQPTYTATII
;
A
#
# COMPACT_ATOMS: atom_id res chain seq x y z
N MET A 1 21.22 -18.11 -12.64
CA MET A 1 21.44 -19.20 -11.68
C MET A 1 20.57 -19.13 -10.41
N SER A 2 20.20 -17.95 -9.89
CA SER A 2 19.35 -17.86 -8.68
C SER A 2 17.83 -18.08 -8.94
N SER A 3 17.32 -17.58 -10.07
CA SER A 3 15.91 -17.73 -10.49
C SER A 3 15.48 -19.20 -10.69
N ASP A 4 16.37 -20.01 -11.26
CA ASP A 4 16.09 -21.42 -11.56
C ASP A 4 16.01 -22.28 -10.29
N ILE A 5 16.80 -21.94 -9.27
CA ILE A 5 16.79 -22.63 -7.97
C ILE A 5 15.50 -22.33 -7.20
N ILE A 6 15.03 -21.09 -7.22
CA ILE A 6 13.76 -20.67 -6.60
C ILE A 6 12.58 -21.36 -7.29
N ASN A 7 12.58 -21.42 -8.62
CA ASN A 7 11.57 -22.15 -9.40
C ASN A 7 11.60 -23.66 -9.12
N LEU A 8 12.79 -24.26 -8.99
CA LEU A 8 12.94 -25.68 -8.64
C LEU A 8 12.42 -25.97 -7.22
N GLN A 9 12.67 -25.07 -6.26
CA GLN A 9 12.18 -25.19 -4.89
C GLN A 9 10.65 -25.02 -4.84
N ALA A 10 10.08 -24.05 -5.56
CA ALA A 10 8.63 -23.87 -5.67
C ALA A 10 7.95 -25.09 -6.33
N MET A 11 8.55 -25.65 -7.38
CA MET A 11 8.08 -26.89 -8.00
C MET A 11 8.15 -28.09 -7.04
N LYS A 12 9.25 -28.25 -6.30
CA LYS A 12 9.39 -29.30 -5.27
C LYS A 12 8.36 -29.15 -4.16
N VAL A 13 8.12 -27.94 -3.66
CA VAL A 13 7.10 -27.65 -2.64
C VAL A 13 5.69 -27.98 -3.17
N ASN A 14 5.37 -27.61 -4.40
CA ASN A 14 4.09 -27.95 -5.02
C ASN A 14 3.92 -29.46 -5.26
N GLN A 15 4.99 -30.16 -5.64
CA GLN A 15 4.99 -31.62 -5.79
C GLN A 15 4.80 -32.32 -4.44
N ILE A 16 5.44 -31.83 -3.38
CA ILE A 16 5.27 -32.33 -2.01
C ILE A 16 3.84 -32.07 -1.51
N ARG A 17 3.27 -30.88 -1.74
CA ARG A 17 1.86 -30.58 -1.40
C ARG A 17 0.88 -31.51 -2.13
N ARG A 18 1.09 -31.78 -3.42
CA ARG A 18 0.28 -32.74 -4.19
C ARG A 18 0.40 -34.16 -3.62
N ARG A 19 1.62 -34.64 -3.37
CA ARG A 19 1.87 -35.97 -2.78
C ARG A 19 1.27 -36.10 -1.38
N LYS A 20 1.39 -35.07 -0.52
CA LYS A 20 0.78 -35.05 0.81
C LYS A 20 -0.75 -35.09 0.74
N LYS A 21 -1.35 -34.41 -0.24
CA LYS A 21 -2.81 -34.44 -0.46
C LYS A 21 -3.31 -35.82 -0.92
N VAL A 22 -2.56 -36.46 -1.81
CA VAL A 22 -2.84 -37.83 -2.28
C VAL A 22 -2.65 -38.86 -1.15
N LEU A 23 -1.53 -38.78 -0.43
CA LEU A 23 -1.25 -39.65 0.73
C LEU A 23 -2.32 -39.48 1.82
N LEU A 24 -2.73 -38.25 2.13
CA LEU A 24 -3.84 -37.99 3.04
C LEU A 24 -5.17 -38.57 2.53
N SER A 25 -5.42 -38.57 1.22
CA SER A 25 -6.61 -39.23 0.68
C SER A 25 -6.55 -40.76 0.77
N MET A 26 -5.37 -41.35 0.55
CA MET A 26 -5.15 -42.81 0.68
C MET A 26 -5.24 -43.26 2.14
N LEU A 27 -4.60 -42.53 3.07
CA LEU A 27 -4.66 -42.79 4.50
C LEU A 27 -6.09 -42.65 5.05
N ARG A 28 -6.90 -41.74 4.50
CA ARG A 28 -8.32 -41.57 4.85
C ARG A 28 -9.23 -42.66 4.28
N GLN A 29 -8.88 -43.27 3.14
CA GLN A 29 -9.59 -44.45 2.62
C GLN A 29 -9.32 -45.70 3.47
N ASN A 30 -8.09 -45.85 3.98
CA ASN A 30 -7.72 -46.99 4.82
C ASN A 30 -8.22 -46.89 6.27
N SER A 31 -8.52 -45.69 6.78
CA SER A 31 -8.91 -45.51 8.18
C SER A 31 -10.42 -45.65 8.47
N GLY A 32 -11.24 -46.04 7.49
CA GLY A 32 -12.69 -46.21 7.70
C GLY A 32 -13.43 -44.93 8.10
N LEU A 33 -12.77 -43.77 8.07
CA LEU A 33 -13.37 -42.47 8.32
C LEU A 33 -14.33 -42.16 7.18
N LEU A 34 -15.61 -42.46 7.40
CA LEU A 34 -16.73 -42.14 6.52
C LEU A 34 -16.50 -40.77 5.89
N TYR A 35 -16.43 -40.76 4.55
CA TYR A 35 -16.52 -39.53 3.79
C TYR A 35 -17.76 -38.81 4.31
N SER A 36 -17.62 -37.63 4.91
CA SER A 36 -18.73 -36.70 4.98
C SER A 36 -19.08 -36.40 3.52
N SER A 37 -20.00 -37.17 2.95
CA SER A 37 -20.55 -36.85 1.64
C SER A 37 -21.07 -35.43 1.78
N ARG A 38 -20.63 -34.53 0.89
CA ARG A 38 -21.21 -33.19 0.89
C ARG A 38 -22.71 -33.38 0.74
N ARG A 39 -23.49 -32.97 1.76
CA ARG A 39 -24.96 -33.10 1.76
C ARG A 39 -25.57 -32.57 0.46
N PHE A 40 -24.93 -31.58 -0.17
CA PHE A 40 -25.28 -31.07 -1.49
C PHE A 40 -24.04 -30.70 -2.32
N GLY A 41 -24.11 -30.88 -3.65
CA GLY A 41 -23.06 -30.43 -4.58
C GLY A 41 -22.95 -28.90 -4.66
N ILE A 42 -24.09 -28.21 -4.65
CA ILE A 42 -24.25 -26.76 -4.42
C ILE A 42 -25.34 -26.63 -3.36
N SER A 43 -25.08 -25.86 -2.29
CA SER A 43 -26.09 -25.63 -1.27
C SER A 43 -27.34 -24.97 -1.90
N PRO A 44 -28.57 -25.39 -1.57
CA PRO A 44 -29.79 -24.84 -2.17
C PRO A 44 -29.85 -23.31 -2.19
N LYS A 45 -29.33 -22.64 -1.14
CA LYS A 45 -29.24 -21.17 -1.05
C LYS A 45 -28.46 -20.49 -2.17
N PHE A 46 -27.55 -21.20 -2.84
CA PHE A 46 -26.71 -20.67 -3.92
C PHE A 46 -27.22 -21.01 -5.31
N LYS A 47 -28.29 -21.81 -5.44
CA LYS A 47 -28.85 -22.16 -6.76
C LYS A 47 -29.33 -20.93 -7.53
N LEU A 48 -29.83 -19.92 -6.82
CA LEU A 48 -30.32 -18.67 -7.38
C LEU A 48 -29.23 -17.60 -7.51
N ARG A 49 -27.93 -17.94 -7.42
CA ARG A 49 -26.84 -16.94 -7.56
C ARG A 49 -26.95 -16.13 -8.86
N ASP A 50 -27.18 -16.80 -9.98
CA ASP A 50 -27.22 -16.16 -11.30
C ASP A 50 -28.48 -15.29 -11.50
N GLN A 51 -29.45 -15.34 -10.58
CA GLN A 51 -30.72 -14.58 -10.65
C GLN A 51 -30.84 -13.56 -9.52
N GLU A 52 -30.39 -13.91 -8.32
CA GLU A 52 -30.59 -13.17 -7.07
C GLU A 52 -29.29 -12.75 -6.37
N GLY A 53 -28.13 -13.14 -6.90
CA GLY A 53 -26.84 -12.68 -6.40
C GLY A 53 -26.61 -11.21 -6.75
N GLU A 54 -25.91 -10.51 -5.87
CA GLU A 54 -25.56 -9.10 -6.03
C GLU A 54 -24.85 -8.83 -7.37
N PHE A 55 -23.95 -9.71 -7.82
CA PHE A 55 -23.34 -9.57 -9.15
C PHE A 55 -24.37 -9.62 -10.28
N ALA A 56 -25.33 -10.54 -10.26
CA ALA A 56 -26.32 -10.66 -11.33
C ALA A 56 -27.32 -9.49 -11.35
N LYS A 57 -27.71 -8.97 -10.18
CA LYS A 57 -28.72 -7.92 -10.06
C LYS A 57 -28.15 -6.50 -10.09
N VAL A 58 -27.06 -6.26 -9.37
CA VAL A 58 -26.55 -4.91 -9.08
C VAL A 58 -25.49 -4.50 -10.10
N PHE A 59 -24.57 -5.40 -10.46
CA PHE A 59 -23.45 -5.03 -11.32
C PHE A 59 -23.86 -4.47 -12.71
N PRO A 60 -24.88 -4.99 -13.42
CA PRO A 60 -25.35 -4.36 -14.66
C PRO A 60 -25.88 -2.94 -14.47
N GLN A 61 -26.52 -2.67 -13.32
CA GLN A 61 -27.04 -1.33 -12.98
C GLN A 61 -25.88 -0.37 -12.68
N LEU A 62 -24.83 -0.85 -12.02
CA LEU A 62 -23.62 -0.06 -11.79
C LEU A 62 -22.96 0.34 -13.11
N LYS A 63 -22.85 -0.57 -14.09
CA LYS A 63 -22.30 -0.23 -15.41
C LYS A 63 -23.08 0.86 -16.15
N SER A 64 -24.37 0.99 -15.88
CA SER A 64 -25.18 2.08 -16.44
C SER A 64 -25.02 3.43 -15.74
N ASN A 65 -24.36 3.47 -14.57
CA ASN A 65 -24.16 4.69 -13.79
C ASN A 65 -22.69 4.78 -13.29
N PRO A 66 -21.83 5.56 -13.97
CA PRO A 66 -20.42 5.70 -13.60
C PRO A 66 -20.15 6.15 -12.16
N GLU A 67 -20.97 7.06 -11.62
CA GLU A 67 -20.83 7.55 -10.24
C GLU A 67 -21.12 6.43 -9.24
N ALA A 68 -22.23 5.71 -9.44
CA ALA A 68 -22.58 4.57 -8.61
C ALA A 68 -21.53 3.46 -8.71
N PHE A 69 -20.99 3.20 -9.90
CA PHE A 69 -19.89 2.23 -10.09
C PHE A 69 -18.67 2.62 -9.25
N TYR A 70 -18.27 3.90 -9.32
CA TYR A 70 -17.12 4.41 -8.56
C TYR A 70 -17.35 4.34 -7.05
N GLU A 71 -18.50 4.79 -6.56
CA GLU A 71 -18.83 4.72 -5.13
C GLU A 71 -18.79 3.28 -4.62
N TYR A 72 -19.23 2.35 -5.46
CA TYR A 72 -19.43 0.97 -5.07
C TYR A 72 -18.18 0.08 -5.21
N LEU A 73 -17.28 0.41 -6.14
CA LEU A 73 -16.06 -0.37 -6.45
C LEU A 73 -14.76 0.42 -6.23
N GLY A 74 -14.84 1.70 -5.87
CA GLY A 74 -13.71 2.56 -5.57
C GLY A 74 -12.84 2.95 -6.78
N MET A 75 -13.29 2.65 -8.00
CA MET A 75 -12.59 2.89 -9.27
C MET A 75 -13.60 3.01 -10.42
N SER A 76 -13.19 3.60 -11.53
CA SER A 76 -13.99 3.66 -12.77
C SER A 76 -14.14 2.29 -13.43
N GLU A 77 -15.17 2.14 -14.28
CA GLU A 77 -15.34 0.92 -15.10
C GLU A 77 -14.13 0.68 -16.01
N LYS A 78 -13.53 1.74 -16.56
CA LYS A 78 -12.34 1.65 -17.41
C LYS A 78 -11.17 0.98 -16.67
N THR A 79 -10.88 1.44 -15.45
CA THR A 79 -9.83 0.85 -14.60
C THR A 79 -10.17 -0.58 -14.19
N PHE A 80 -11.44 -0.85 -13.85
CA PHE A 80 -11.89 -2.20 -13.55
C PHE A 80 -11.66 -3.16 -14.73
N MET A 81 -11.99 -2.73 -15.95
CA MET A 81 -11.80 -3.51 -17.17
C MET A 81 -10.32 -3.69 -17.52
N LEU A 82 -9.48 -2.68 -17.28
CA LEU A 82 -8.02 -2.79 -17.42
C LEU A 82 -7.47 -3.90 -16.51
N ILE A 83 -7.89 -3.94 -15.23
CA ILE A 83 -7.49 -4.98 -14.29
C ILE A 83 -8.00 -6.34 -14.77
N LEU A 84 -9.29 -6.44 -15.14
CA LEU A 84 -9.90 -7.68 -15.61
C LEU A 84 -9.16 -8.27 -16.81
N ASN A 85 -8.89 -7.45 -17.82
CA ASN A 85 -8.19 -7.86 -19.03
C ASN A 85 -6.77 -8.37 -18.73
N GLY A 86 -6.07 -7.79 -17.76
CA GLY A 86 -4.73 -8.22 -17.37
C GLY A 86 -4.70 -9.55 -16.61
N ILE A 87 -5.76 -9.89 -15.85
CA ILE A 87 -5.74 -11.06 -14.94
C ILE A 87 -6.67 -12.20 -15.35
N GLN A 88 -7.60 -11.99 -16.28
CA GLN A 88 -8.68 -12.95 -16.58
C GLN A 88 -8.17 -14.36 -16.91
N ASP A 89 -7.08 -14.49 -17.64
CA ASP A 89 -6.49 -15.77 -18.00
C ASP A 89 -5.92 -16.51 -16.79
N LYS A 90 -5.37 -15.76 -15.82
CA LYS A 90 -4.81 -16.31 -14.57
C LYS A 90 -5.90 -16.78 -13.61
N ILE A 91 -7.10 -16.18 -13.65
CA ILE A 91 -8.18 -16.49 -12.70
C ILE A 91 -9.32 -17.34 -13.28
N THR A 92 -9.31 -17.58 -14.59
CA THR A 92 -10.26 -18.46 -15.28
C THR A 92 -10.13 -19.89 -14.78
N ARG A 93 -11.26 -20.55 -14.50
CA ARG A 93 -11.29 -21.92 -14.00
C ARG A 93 -12.09 -22.83 -14.91
N ARG A 94 -11.51 -23.99 -15.23
CA ARG A 94 -12.23 -25.11 -15.81
C ARG A 94 -12.85 -25.93 -14.69
N SER A 95 -14.14 -26.20 -14.80
CA SER A 95 -14.92 -26.97 -13.83
C SER A 95 -16.05 -27.66 -14.57
N ILE A 96 -16.42 -28.86 -14.11
CA ILE A 96 -17.58 -29.61 -14.61
C ILE A 96 -18.88 -28.82 -14.35
N ARG A 97 -18.90 -28.05 -13.25
CA ARG A 97 -19.98 -27.10 -12.94
C ARG A 97 -19.65 -25.73 -13.52
N LYS A 98 -20.69 -24.95 -13.87
CA LYS A 98 -20.56 -23.54 -14.29
C LYS A 98 -19.65 -22.78 -13.31
N PRO A 99 -18.43 -22.38 -13.73
CA PRO A 99 -17.53 -21.64 -12.86
C PRO A 99 -18.05 -20.22 -12.62
N ILE A 100 -17.53 -19.56 -11.59
CA ILE A 100 -17.70 -18.12 -11.39
C ILE A 100 -16.86 -17.42 -12.45
N SER A 101 -17.44 -16.47 -13.19
CA SER A 101 -16.72 -15.79 -14.27
C SER A 101 -15.54 -14.97 -13.72
N PRO A 102 -14.48 -14.71 -14.52
CA PRO A 102 -13.39 -13.83 -14.10
C PRO A 102 -13.88 -12.45 -13.61
N GLU A 103 -14.90 -11.90 -14.29
CA GLU A 103 -15.51 -10.62 -13.95
C GLU A 103 -16.22 -10.65 -12.58
N GLU A 104 -17.00 -11.70 -12.30
CA GLU A 104 -17.66 -11.88 -11.00
C GLU A 104 -16.63 -12.15 -9.89
N GLN A 105 -15.54 -12.86 -10.20
CA GLN A 105 -14.43 -13.07 -9.27
C GLN A 105 -13.74 -11.75 -8.92
N LEU A 106 -13.44 -10.90 -9.92
CA LEU A 106 -12.83 -9.60 -9.69
C LEU A 106 -13.77 -8.69 -8.90
N PHE A 107 -15.05 -8.61 -9.29
CA PHE A 107 -16.08 -7.88 -8.57
C PHE A 107 -16.14 -8.29 -7.10
N ALA A 108 -16.25 -9.59 -6.80
CA ALA A 108 -16.27 -10.10 -5.43
C ALA A 108 -15.01 -9.73 -4.63
N CYS A 109 -13.84 -9.72 -5.27
CA CYS A 109 -12.58 -9.33 -4.64
C CYS A 109 -12.54 -7.83 -4.33
N ILE A 110 -12.77 -6.96 -5.32
CA ILE A 110 -12.75 -5.50 -5.14
C ILE A 110 -13.77 -5.07 -4.10
N ARG A 111 -14.97 -5.66 -4.11
CA ARG A 111 -16.00 -5.40 -3.10
C ARG A 111 -15.55 -5.71 -1.68
N TYR A 112 -14.86 -6.84 -1.50
CA TYR A 112 -14.29 -7.18 -0.21
C TYR A 112 -13.23 -6.16 0.23
N LEU A 113 -12.33 -5.74 -0.67
CA LEU A 113 -11.27 -4.78 -0.36
C LEU A 113 -11.84 -3.41 0.01
N VAL A 114 -12.78 -2.89 -0.79
CA VAL A 114 -13.37 -1.56 -0.61
C VAL A 114 -14.29 -1.50 0.60
N GLN A 115 -15.15 -2.50 0.82
CA GLN A 115 -16.12 -2.45 1.92
C GLN A 115 -15.60 -2.99 3.26
N GLY A 116 -14.59 -3.87 3.25
CA GLY A 116 -14.10 -4.51 4.48
C GLY A 116 -15.15 -5.35 5.23
N VAL A 117 -16.17 -5.86 4.52
CA VAL A 117 -17.20 -6.75 5.10
C VAL A 117 -16.65 -8.16 5.29
N SER A 118 -17.23 -8.93 6.21
CA SER A 118 -16.77 -10.31 6.42
C SER A 118 -17.21 -11.19 5.25
N HIS A 119 -16.45 -12.26 4.95
CA HIS A 119 -16.83 -13.21 3.91
C HIS A 119 -18.21 -13.85 4.14
N ARG A 120 -18.71 -13.88 5.38
CA ARG A 120 -20.08 -14.36 5.69
C ARG A 120 -21.16 -13.39 5.23
N VAL A 121 -20.91 -12.08 5.32
CA VAL A 121 -21.81 -11.04 4.79
C VAL A 121 -21.79 -11.11 3.27
N SER A 122 -20.58 -11.14 2.67
CA SER A 122 -20.43 -11.30 1.22
C SER A 122 -21.07 -12.59 0.71
N GLU A 123 -21.08 -13.67 1.50
CA GLU A 123 -21.76 -14.92 1.13
C GLU A 123 -23.26 -14.74 0.93
N GLN A 124 -23.92 -13.94 1.77
CA GLN A 124 -25.36 -13.68 1.63
C GLN A 124 -25.63 -12.80 0.41
N GLN A 125 -24.84 -11.75 0.22
CA GLN A 125 -24.99 -10.78 -0.87
C GLN A 125 -24.70 -11.41 -2.24
N LEU A 126 -23.52 -12.02 -2.38
CA LEU A 126 -23.08 -12.61 -3.64
C LEU A 126 -23.68 -14.00 -3.89
N ARG A 127 -24.24 -14.65 -2.86
CA ARG A 127 -24.69 -16.06 -2.91
C ARG A 127 -23.57 -17.01 -3.33
N ILE A 128 -22.36 -16.73 -2.84
CA ILE A 128 -21.15 -17.55 -3.02
C ILE A 128 -20.67 -17.98 -1.63
N ALA A 129 -20.39 -19.27 -1.42
CA ALA A 129 -19.89 -19.74 -0.13
C ALA A 129 -18.65 -18.94 0.34
N HIS A 130 -18.60 -18.55 1.61
CA HIS A 130 -17.51 -17.73 2.19
C HIS A 130 -16.12 -18.34 1.96
N GLN A 131 -16.02 -19.68 1.97
CA GLN A 131 -14.78 -20.41 1.65
C GLN A 131 -14.34 -20.17 0.20
N THR A 132 -15.28 -20.14 -0.73
CA THR A 132 -15.03 -19.84 -2.14
C THR A 132 -14.66 -18.37 -2.31
N ILE A 133 -15.32 -17.45 -1.60
CA ILE A 133 -14.98 -16.01 -1.62
C ILE A 133 -13.54 -15.79 -1.12
N SER A 134 -13.17 -16.38 0.02
CA SER A 134 -11.81 -16.31 0.55
C SER A 134 -10.76 -16.81 -0.47
N GLY A 135 -11.06 -17.93 -1.15
CA GLY A 135 -10.22 -18.46 -2.23
C GLY A 135 -10.26 -17.65 -3.54
N ILE A 136 -11.27 -16.80 -3.75
CA ILE A 136 -11.30 -15.82 -4.86
C ILE A 136 -10.40 -14.64 -4.51
N VAL A 137 -10.60 -14.02 -3.34
CA VAL A 137 -9.81 -12.88 -2.87
C VAL A 137 -8.32 -13.20 -2.94
N THR A 138 -7.90 -14.33 -2.36
CA THR A 138 -6.48 -14.74 -2.37
C THR A 138 -5.92 -14.85 -3.78
N ARG A 139 -6.64 -15.50 -4.70
CA ARG A 139 -6.15 -15.71 -6.08
C ARG A 139 -6.17 -14.44 -6.92
N VAL A 140 -7.20 -13.60 -6.77
CA VAL A 140 -7.33 -12.35 -7.51
C VAL A 140 -6.26 -11.37 -7.04
N CYS A 141 -6.05 -11.21 -5.73
CA CYS A 141 -4.94 -10.42 -5.18
C CYS A 141 -3.59 -10.90 -5.71
N GLN A 142 -3.31 -12.20 -5.66
CA GLN A 142 -2.08 -12.76 -6.24
C GLN A 142 -1.95 -12.43 -7.73
N ALA A 143 -3.00 -12.65 -8.52
CA ALA A 143 -2.97 -12.38 -9.95
C ALA A 143 -2.76 -10.90 -10.27
N ILE A 144 -3.31 -9.98 -9.47
CA ILE A 144 -3.08 -8.54 -9.59
C ILE A 144 -1.61 -8.22 -9.30
N CYS A 145 -1.08 -8.68 -8.16
CA CYS A 145 0.33 -8.52 -7.81
C CYS A 145 1.25 -9.05 -8.91
N ASP A 146 1.05 -10.28 -9.38
CA ASP A 146 1.88 -10.92 -10.40
C ASP A 146 1.81 -10.22 -11.77
N THR A 147 0.79 -9.39 -12.03
CA THR A 147 0.58 -8.74 -13.34
C THR A 147 1.02 -7.29 -13.32
N PHE A 148 0.79 -6.58 -12.23
CA PHE A 148 0.86 -5.13 -12.18
C PHE A 148 1.94 -4.58 -11.24
N MET A 149 2.61 -5.43 -10.45
CA MET A 149 3.59 -4.97 -9.45
C MET A 149 4.76 -4.20 -10.07
N GLU A 150 5.38 -4.73 -11.12
CA GLU A 150 6.52 -4.07 -11.77
C GLU A 150 6.15 -2.70 -12.37
N LYS A 151 4.93 -2.57 -12.90
CA LYS A 151 4.47 -1.33 -13.55
C LYS A 151 4.04 -0.26 -12.54
N TYR A 152 3.36 -0.64 -11.47
CA TYR A 152 2.70 0.31 -10.57
C TYR A 152 3.32 0.39 -9.17
N LEU A 153 4.28 -0.48 -8.80
CA LEU A 153 4.98 -0.45 -7.52
C LEU A 153 6.40 -1.03 -7.69
N SER A 154 7.22 -0.33 -8.45
CA SER A 154 8.65 -0.63 -8.63
C SER A 154 9.50 0.41 -7.93
N PHE A 155 10.66 -0.06 -7.47
CA PHE A 155 11.64 0.83 -6.84
C PHE A 155 12.26 1.74 -7.90
N PRO A 156 12.33 3.07 -7.70
CA PRO A 156 12.76 3.98 -8.75
C PRO A 156 14.22 3.76 -9.19
N THR A 157 14.44 3.97 -10.48
CA THR A 157 15.77 4.13 -11.08
C THR A 157 16.40 5.48 -10.67
N VAL A 158 17.70 5.65 -10.92
CA VAL A 158 18.39 6.91 -10.64
C VAL A 158 17.74 8.09 -11.37
N GLU A 159 17.29 7.90 -12.61
CA GLU A 159 16.65 8.96 -13.40
C GLU A 159 15.25 9.30 -12.86
N GLU A 160 14.46 8.30 -12.49
CA GLU A 160 13.18 8.52 -11.82
C GLU A 160 13.36 9.22 -10.47
N PHE A 161 14.41 8.89 -9.71
CA PHE A 161 14.73 9.63 -8.48
C PHE A 161 15.09 11.10 -8.72
N LYS A 162 15.77 11.44 -9.83
CA LYS A 162 15.97 12.84 -10.21
C LYS A 162 14.63 13.53 -10.47
N GLN A 163 13.73 12.87 -11.20
CA GLN A 163 12.40 13.40 -11.46
C GLN A 163 11.61 13.61 -10.18
N ILE A 164 11.58 12.60 -9.28
CA ILE A 164 10.92 12.68 -7.98
C ILE A 164 11.48 13.84 -7.14
N SER A 165 12.80 13.97 -7.07
CA SER A 165 13.43 15.07 -6.34
C SER A 165 13.13 16.43 -6.94
N ASN A 166 13.11 16.55 -8.27
CA ASN A 166 12.70 17.79 -8.92
C ASN A 166 11.23 18.12 -8.61
N ARG A 167 10.34 17.11 -8.60
CA ARG A 167 8.93 17.30 -8.18
C ARG A 167 8.81 17.74 -6.73
N PHE A 168 9.58 17.15 -5.80
CA PHE A 168 9.61 17.62 -4.41
C PHE A 168 10.10 19.06 -4.29
N TRP A 169 11.09 19.45 -5.10
CA TRP A 169 11.57 20.82 -5.11
C TRP A 169 10.51 21.79 -5.67
N THR A 170 9.93 21.51 -6.83
CA THR A 170 8.98 22.43 -7.46
C THR A 170 7.65 22.51 -6.72
N THR A 171 7.20 21.41 -6.13
CA THR A 171 5.86 21.30 -5.51
C THR A 171 5.90 21.59 -4.01
N TRP A 172 6.90 21.06 -3.31
CA TRP A 172 6.97 21.11 -1.84
C TRP A 172 8.12 21.97 -1.33
N ASN A 173 8.92 22.55 -2.25
CA ASN A 173 10.12 23.32 -1.96
C ASN A 173 11.15 22.58 -1.09
N ILE A 174 11.22 21.26 -1.24
CA ILE A 174 12.25 20.44 -0.60
C ILE A 174 13.19 19.89 -1.69
N PRO A 175 14.39 20.47 -1.87
CA PRO A 175 15.37 19.94 -2.80
C PRO A 175 15.96 18.62 -2.29
N ASN A 176 16.50 17.81 -3.21
CA ASN A 176 17.16 16.52 -2.93
C ASN A 176 16.31 15.46 -2.21
N CYS A 177 14.99 15.64 -2.12
CA CYS A 177 14.10 14.69 -1.46
C CYS A 177 13.67 13.57 -2.42
N LEU A 178 13.89 12.33 -2.01
CA LEU A 178 13.58 11.13 -2.82
C LEU A 178 12.22 10.50 -2.48
N GLY A 179 11.58 10.95 -1.41
CA GLY A 179 10.32 10.40 -0.95
C GLY A 179 10.08 10.64 0.54
N ALA A 180 8.83 10.52 0.95
CA ALA A 180 8.43 10.53 2.34
C ALA A 180 8.09 9.10 2.80
N ILE A 181 8.68 8.66 3.90
CA ILE A 181 8.40 7.36 4.52
C ILE A 181 7.40 7.53 5.65
N ASP A 182 6.40 6.64 5.68
CA ASP A 182 5.52 6.47 6.84
C ASP A 182 5.19 4.98 7.03
N GLY A 183 4.64 4.66 8.19
CA GLY A 183 4.24 3.31 8.55
C GLY A 183 2.89 3.25 9.23
N LYS A 184 2.18 2.15 9.00
CA LYS A 184 0.82 1.91 9.48
C LYS A 184 0.66 0.54 10.09
N HIS A 185 0.15 0.50 11.32
CA HIS A 185 -0.38 -0.72 11.92
C HIS A 185 -1.74 -1.06 11.33
N ILE A 186 -1.81 -2.19 10.63
CA ILE A 186 -3.02 -2.79 10.12
C ILE A 186 -3.47 -3.84 11.14
N ARG A 187 -4.57 -3.56 11.83
CA ARG A 187 -5.07 -4.42 12.91
C ARG A 187 -5.72 -5.66 12.31
N ILE A 188 -5.13 -6.82 12.58
CA ILE A 188 -5.68 -8.12 12.16
C ILE A 188 -6.00 -8.95 13.39
N LYS A 189 -7.18 -9.57 13.42
CA LYS A 189 -7.47 -10.61 14.40
C LYS A 189 -7.00 -11.95 13.88
N ASN A 190 -5.85 -12.43 14.34
CA ASN A 190 -5.47 -13.83 14.19
C ASN A 190 -6.07 -14.67 15.34
N SER A 191 -6.12 -16.01 15.20
CA SER A 191 -6.68 -16.95 16.19
C SER A 191 -6.13 -16.75 17.61
N ASP A 192 -4.89 -16.28 17.71
CA ASP A 192 -4.16 -16.13 18.97
C ASP A 192 -4.14 -14.68 19.49
N ASN A 193 -4.91 -13.76 18.88
CA ASN A 193 -5.03 -12.34 19.25
C ASN A 193 -3.70 -11.55 19.31
N LYS A 194 -2.61 -12.06 18.70
CA LYS A 194 -1.24 -11.57 18.96
C LYS A 194 -0.52 -10.88 17.81
N TYR A 195 -1.07 -10.83 16.60
CA TYR A 195 -0.30 -10.43 15.42
C TYR A 195 -1.09 -9.49 14.51
N GLY A 196 -0.64 -8.24 14.42
CA GLY A 196 -1.09 -7.30 13.39
C GLY A 196 -0.22 -7.42 12.14
N ILE A 197 -0.51 -6.63 11.11
CA ILE A 197 0.45 -6.34 10.05
C ILE A 197 1.01 -4.94 10.28
N TYR A 198 2.28 -4.77 9.96
CA TYR A 198 2.86 -3.47 9.77
C TYR A 198 3.17 -3.26 8.30
N MET A 199 2.68 -2.15 7.77
CA MET A 199 3.00 -1.66 6.44
C MET A 199 3.94 -0.47 6.60
N GLN A 200 5.06 -0.49 5.90
CA GLN A 200 5.97 0.65 5.76
C GLN A 200 6.08 0.97 4.28
N ALA A 201 5.90 2.23 3.91
CA ALA A 201 5.95 2.60 2.51
C ALA A 201 6.54 3.98 2.31
N VAL A 202 7.10 4.19 1.12
CA VAL A 202 7.64 5.47 0.67
C VAL A 202 6.73 6.01 -0.42
N THR A 203 6.38 7.28 -0.32
CA THR A 203 5.61 8.00 -1.35
C THR A 203 6.44 9.07 -2.03
N ASP A 204 6.17 9.29 -3.31
CA ASP A 204 6.75 10.39 -4.07
C ASP A 204 6.00 11.71 -3.85
N ALA A 205 6.46 12.77 -4.53
CA ALA A 205 5.89 14.11 -4.43
C ALA A 205 4.44 14.20 -4.96
N ASP A 206 4.02 13.22 -5.76
CA ASP A 206 2.73 13.15 -6.43
C ASP A 206 1.85 12.04 -5.80
N TYR A 207 2.11 11.71 -4.53
CA TYR A 207 1.34 10.81 -3.68
C TYR A 207 1.40 9.31 -4.06
N ARG A 208 2.21 8.91 -5.04
CA ARG A 208 2.34 7.51 -5.47
C ARG A 208 3.25 6.76 -4.50
N PHE A 209 2.86 5.54 -4.13
CA PHE A 209 3.77 4.66 -3.40
C PHE A 209 4.86 4.14 -4.35
N ILE A 210 6.13 4.34 -4.00
CA ILE A 210 7.30 3.91 -4.80
C ILE A 210 8.04 2.74 -4.16
N CYS A 211 7.70 2.42 -2.91
CA CYS A 211 8.23 1.28 -2.18
C CYS A 211 7.24 0.90 -1.08
N CYS A 212 7.03 -0.40 -0.84
CA CYS A 212 6.17 -0.88 0.23
C CYS A 212 6.72 -2.20 0.79
N ASP A 213 7.07 -2.20 2.06
CA ASP A 213 7.41 -3.38 2.85
C ASP A 213 6.23 -3.73 3.78
N VAL A 214 5.79 -4.97 3.73
CA VAL A 214 4.70 -5.50 4.57
C VAL A 214 5.25 -6.65 5.39
N GLY A 215 4.98 -6.64 6.69
CA GLY A 215 5.43 -7.73 7.56
C GLY A 215 4.55 -7.92 8.78
N VAL A 216 4.78 -9.04 9.45
CA VAL A 216 4.07 -9.38 10.69
C VAL A 216 4.48 -8.41 11.80
N TYR A 217 3.49 -7.84 12.48
CA TYR A 217 3.67 -7.01 13.66
C TYR A 217 3.63 -7.86 14.93
N ASN A 218 4.78 -7.98 15.60
CA ASN A 218 4.96 -8.74 16.83
C ASN A 218 5.20 -7.82 18.05
N GLY A 219 4.74 -6.57 18.01
CA GLY A 219 5.05 -5.56 19.04
C GLY A 219 6.36 -4.79 18.80
N GLN A 220 6.99 -4.98 17.63
CA GLN A 220 8.18 -4.22 17.24
C GLN A 220 7.88 -2.73 17.03
N SER A 221 8.81 -1.85 17.37
CA SER A 221 8.64 -0.41 17.07
C SER A 221 8.82 -0.10 15.57
N ASP A 222 8.32 1.06 15.10
CA ASP A 222 8.58 1.58 13.74
C ASP A 222 10.06 1.48 13.35
N LYS A 223 10.95 1.88 14.27
CA LYS A 223 12.41 1.83 14.09
C LYS A 223 12.94 0.41 13.95
N GLU A 224 12.39 -0.54 14.69
CA GLU A 224 12.77 -1.95 14.64
C GLU A 224 12.26 -2.60 13.35
N PHE A 225 11.03 -2.29 12.93
CA PHE A 225 10.54 -2.69 11.62
C PHE A 225 11.42 -2.12 10.52
N PHE A 226 11.69 -0.81 10.53
CA PHE A 226 12.58 -0.14 9.58
C PHE A 226 13.96 -0.80 9.53
N SER A 227 14.56 -1.10 10.69
CA SER A 227 15.88 -1.72 10.73
C SER A 227 15.88 -3.14 10.18
N ASN A 228 14.74 -3.79 10.03
CA ASN A 228 14.62 -5.15 9.49
C ASN A 228 13.97 -5.20 8.10
N SER A 229 13.42 -4.08 7.62
CA SER A 229 12.77 -3.98 6.31
C SER A 229 13.81 -3.92 5.18
N ILE A 230 13.42 -4.36 3.98
CA ILE A 230 14.31 -4.34 2.81
C ILE A 230 14.69 -2.89 2.50
N PHE A 231 13.71 -2.00 2.53
CA PHE A 231 13.94 -0.57 2.32
C PHE A 231 14.86 0.01 3.40
N GLY A 232 14.57 -0.21 4.67
CA GLY A 232 15.33 0.40 5.74
C GLY A 232 16.76 -0.13 5.83
N GLN A 233 17.00 -1.42 5.56
CA GLN A 233 18.34 -1.96 5.37
C GLN A 233 19.08 -1.29 4.19
N SER A 234 18.38 -1.02 3.10
CA SER A 234 18.97 -0.37 1.93
C SER A 234 19.34 1.10 2.21
N VAL A 235 18.54 1.81 3.03
CA VAL A 235 18.87 3.15 3.53
C VAL A 235 20.04 3.10 4.50
N ILE A 236 20.05 2.15 5.45
CA ILE A 236 21.10 2.01 6.47
C ILE A 236 22.46 1.71 5.83
N ASN A 237 22.48 0.79 4.86
CA ASN A 237 23.69 0.31 4.18
C ASN A 237 24.05 1.15 2.94
N GLN A 238 23.26 2.18 2.62
CA GLN A 238 23.45 3.05 1.45
C GLN A 238 23.57 2.28 0.12
N THR A 239 22.75 1.24 -0.06
CA THR A 239 22.75 0.41 -1.28
C THR A 239 21.78 0.92 -2.34
N ILE A 240 20.94 1.91 -1.99
CA ILE A 240 20.03 2.58 -2.92
C ILE A 240 20.85 3.42 -3.89
N GLN A 241 20.71 3.17 -5.18
CA GLN A 241 21.32 4.00 -6.21
C GLN A 241 20.54 5.32 -6.31
N VAL A 242 21.19 6.42 -5.96
CA VAL A 242 20.63 7.77 -5.99
C VAL A 242 21.44 8.65 -6.94
N PRO A 243 20.91 9.80 -7.37
CA PRO A 243 21.67 10.74 -8.18
C PRO A 243 22.88 11.27 -7.40
N THR A 244 23.97 11.57 -8.11
CA THR A 244 25.23 12.05 -7.51
C THR A 244 25.30 13.56 -7.37
N GLU A 245 24.64 14.30 -8.26
CA GLU A 245 24.69 15.76 -8.33
C GLU A 245 23.59 16.37 -7.46
N SER A 246 23.98 17.16 -6.46
CA SER A 246 23.04 17.86 -5.59
C SER A 246 22.29 18.93 -6.37
N MET A 247 20.98 19.00 -6.17
CA MET A 247 20.11 20.02 -6.77
C MET A 247 20.14 21.36 -6.04
N LEU A 248 20.80 21.49 -4.88
CA LEU A 248 20.81 22.74 -4.14
C LEU A 248 21.59 23.83 -4.89
N PRO A 249 20.92 24.89 -5.37
CA PRO A 249 21.63 26.04 -5.88
C PRO A 249 22.11 26.89 -4.69
N ILE A 250 23.38 27.27 -4.70
CA ILE A 250 23.87 28.46 -3.99
C ILE A 250 23.80 28.33 -2.46
N ILE A 251 24.64 27.47 -1.90
CA ILE A 251 25.31 27.79 -0.64
C ILE A 251 26.74 28.14 -1.05
N GLU A 252 27.28 29.27 -0.61
CA GLU A 252 28.73 29.52 -0.72
C GLU A 252 29.40 29.15 0.61
N PRO A 253 30.39 28.25 0.62
CA PRO A 253 30.88 27.45 -0.51
C PRO A 253 29.86 26.39 -0.96
N GLN A 254 29.95 25.96 -2.22
CA GLN A 254 29.08 24.92 -2.78
C GLN A 254 29.28 23.63 -1.99
N ILE A 255 28.28 23.27 -1.17
CA ILE A 255 28.27 22.03 -0.39
C ILE A 255 27.38 21.03 -1.11
N ASP A 256 27.98 19.95 -1.59
CA ASP A 256 27.23 18.80 -2.09
C ASP A 256 26.52 18.12 -0.91
N LEU A 257 25.20 18.30 -0.84
CA LEU A 257 24.37 17.59 0.11
C LEU A 257 23.80 16.31 -0.50
N PRO A 258 23.72 15.22 0.28
CA PRO A 258 23.17 13.98 -0.19
C PRO A 258 21.66 14.12 -0.44
N TYR A 259 21.19 13.29 -1.36
CA TYR A 259 19.78 12.97 -1.48
C TYR A 259 19.28 12.24 -0.23
N PHE A 260 18.05 12.51 0.17
CA PHE A 260 17.49 11.99 1.41
C PHE A 260 16.01 11.63 1.28
N PHE A 261 15.56 10.73 2.15
CA PHE A 261 14.15 10.49 2.42
C PHE A 261 13.69 11.28 3.66
N ILE A 262 12.40 11.58 3.74
CA ILE A 262 11.79 12.26 4.88
C ILE A 262 11.05 11.25 5.75
N GLY A 263 11.40 11.14 7.03
CA GLY A 263 10.63 10.37 8.01
C GLY A 263 10.09 11.24 9.14
N ASP A 264 9.20 10.68 9.95
CA ASP A 264 8.78 11.28 11.21
C ASP A 264 9.80 11.03 12.35
N ASP A 265 9.43 11.40 13.57
CA ASP A 265 10.28 11.27 14.76
C ASP A 265 10.53 9.81 15.19
N SER A 266 9.77 8.85 14.67
CA SER A 266 9.90 7.42 14.95
C SER A 266 11.05 6.78 14.15
N TYR A 267 11.45 7.38 13.03
CA TYR A 267 12.56 6.95 12.18
C TYR A 267 13.92 7.45 12.69
N PRO A 268 15.04 6.76 12.44
CA PRO A 268 16.38 7.25 12.82
C PRO A 268 16.82 8.43 11.93
N LEU A 269 17.48 9.43 12.53
CA LEU A 269 18.16 10.49 11.76
C LEU A 269 19.45 9.93 11.15
N ARG A 270 19.57 10.01 9.82
CA ARG A 270 20.75 9.62 9.03
C ARG A 270 21.09 10.69 7.99
N THR A 271 22.23 10.55 7.33
CA THR A 271 22.66 11.44 6.24
C THR A 271 21.71 11.38 5.03
N ASN A 272 21.05 10.25 4.81
CA ASN A 272 20.09 9.99 3.75
C ASN A 272 18.64 9.78 4.25
N LEU A 273 18.35 10.08 5.52
CA LEU A 273 17.01 10.02 6.10
C LEU A 273 16.86 11.13 7.16
N LEU A 274 16.16 12.20 6.79
CA LEU A 274 15.94 13.35 7.66
C LEU A 274 14.62 13.23 8.40
N ARG A 275 14.60 13.76 9.62
CA ARG A 275 13.41 13.86 10.48
C ARG A 275 13.39 15.19 11.23
N PRO A 276 12.22 15.64 11.72
CA PRO A 276 12.11 16.88 12.48
C PRO A 276 13.05 16.94 13.70
N TYR A 277 13.40 18.16 14.12
CA TYR A 277 13.94 18.40 15.46
C TYR A 277 12.90 18.02 16.51
N PRO A 278 13.31 17.44 17.66
CA PRO A 278 12.39 17.17 18.76
C PRO A 278 11.70 18.46 19.22
N GLU A 279 10.38 18.46 19.42
CA GLU A 279 9.58 19.68 19.65
C GLU A 279 9.93 20.47 20.93
N ARG A 280 10.77 19.92 21.81
CA ARG A 280 11.14 20.56 23.08
C ARG A 280 12.31 21.52 22.87
N TYR A 281 12.10 22.80 23.21
CA TYR A 281 13.12 23.85 23.22
C TYR A 281 13.80 24.08 21.86
N ILE A 282 12.99 24.19 20.79
CA ILE A 282 13.48 24.47 19.43
C ILE A 282 13.57 25.97 19.16
N ASN A 283 14.65 26.39 18.47
CA ASN A 283 14.83 27.77 18.01
C ASN A 283 14.01 28.04 16.72
N GLU A 284 13.95 29.31 16.28
CA GLU A 284 13.15 29.69 15.10
C GLU A 284 13.60 28.97 13.81
N GLN A 285 14.91 28.81 13.59
CA GLN A 285 15.44 28.07 12.45
C GLN A 285 14.97 26.61 12.44
N GLN A 286 14.98 25.95 13.59
CA GLN A 286 14.48 24.57 13.75
C GLN A 286 12.96 24.49 13.57
N LYS A 287 12.20 25.51 13.98
CA LYS A 287 10.76 25.60 13.72
C LYS A 287 10.46 25.70 12.23
N ILE A 288 11.17 26.57 11.51
CA ILE A 288 11.04 26.71 10.05
C ILE A 288 11.36 25.37 9.37
N PHE A 289 12.48 24.74 9.74
CA PHE A 289 12.83 23.41 9.22
C PHE A 289 11.75 22.37 9.48
N ASN A 290 11.27 22.25 10.73
CA ASN A 290 10.22 21.30 11.09
C ASN A 290 8.95 21.53 10.30
N TYR A 291 8.55 22.80 10.14
CA TYR A 291 7.38 23.17 9.35
C TYR A 291 7.56 22.72 7.90
N ARG A 292 8.68 23.06 7.25
CA ARG A 292 8.97 22.70 5.84
C ARG A 292 8.99 21.19 5.63
N LEU A 293 9.69 20.47 6.50
CA LEU A 293 9.80 19.02 6.42
C LEU A 293 8.43 18.34 6.61
N ASN A 294 7.64 18.80 7.60
CA ASN A 294 6.31 18.27 7.85
C ASN A 294 5.35 18.56 6.69
N GLN A 295 5.46 19.70 6.01
CA GLN A 295 4.64 19.99 4.82
C GLN A 295 4.88 18.97 3.71
N ALA A 296 6.13 18.66 3.39
CA ALA A 296 6.44 17.66 2.37
C ALA A 296 6.10 16.23 2.83
N LYS A 297 6.32 15.91 4.11
CA LYS A 297 5.97 14.59 4.69
C LYS A 297 4.48 14.26 4.54
N ARG A 298 3.60 15.27 4.47
CA ARG A 298 2.15 15.05 4.30
C ARG A 298 1.79 14.21 3.09
N VAL A 299 2.62 14.16 2.05
CA VAL A 299 2.37 13.27 0.91
C VAL A 299 2.22 11.82 1.36
N ALA A 300 3.04 11.34 2.30
CA ALA A 300 2.89 10.01 2.87
C ALA A 300 1.62 9.89 3.71
N GLU A 301 1.41 10.80 4.66
CA GLU A 301 0.25 10.78 5.56
C GLU A 301 -1.09 10.75 4.77
N TYR A 302 -1.15 11.53 3.69
CA TYR A 302 -2.31 11.60 2.80
C TYR A 302 -2.50 10.33 1.97
N SER A 303 -1.44 9.80 1.35
CA SER A 303 -1.55 8.54 0.61
C SER A 303 -2.00 7.38 1.50
N PHE A 304 -1.46 7.29 2.72
CA PHE A 304 -1.90 6.29 3.71
C PHE A 304 -3.36 6.51 4.14
N GLY A 305 -3.75 7.76 4.44
CA GLY A 305 -5.13 8.09 4.79
C GLY A 305 -6.13 7.66 3.71
N VAL A 306 -5.85 8.04 2.46
CA VAL A 306 -6.69 7.69 1.31
C VAL A 306 -6.73 6.18 1.08
N LEU A 307 -5.58 5.50 1.17
CA LEU A 307 -5.50 4.04 1.01
C LEU A 307 -6.42 3.32 2.01
N ILE A 308 -6.38 3.72 3.28
CA ILE A 308 -7.16 3.08 4.35
C ILE A 308 -8.66 3.40 4.21
N ASP A 309 -9.02 4.62 3.81
CA ASP A 309 -10.41 5.01 3.60
C ASP A 309 -11.03 4.29 2.40
N LYS A 310 -10.31 4.24 1.27
CA LYS A 310 -10.75 3.54 0.06
C LYS A 310 -10.85 2.03 0.30
N PHE A 311 -9.85 1.42 0.94
CA PHE A 311 -9.80 -0.02 1.17
C PHE A 311 -10.07 -0.37 2.63
N LYS A 312 -11.35 -0.33 3.01
CA LYS A 312 -11.82 -0.52 4.38
C LYS A 312 -11.46 -1.89 4.97
N CYS A 313 -11.07 -2.87 4.14
CA CYS A 313 -10.53 -4.13 4.64
C CYS A 313 -9.29 -3.91 5.55
N LEU A 314 -8.49 -2.87 5.29
CA LEU A 314 -7.28 -2.52 6.04
C LEU A 314 -7.57 -1.90 7.41
N ASN A 315 -8.76 -1.35 7.63
CA ASN A 315 -9.20 -0.84 8.93
C ASN A 315 -10.02 -1.89 9.73
N SER A 316 -10.44 -2.97 9.07
CA SER A 316 -11.32 -3.94 9.70
C SER A 316 -10.55 -4.78 10.72
N SER A 317 -10.97 -4.77 11.98
CA SER A 317 -10.45 -5.64 13.05
C SER A 317 -10.89 -7.12 12.88
N LYS A 318 -11.07 -7.57 11.64
CA LYS A 318 -11.62 -8.87 11.29
C LYS A 318 -10.50 -9.85 10.96
N PHE A 319 -10.83 -11.13 10.96
CA PHE A 319 -9.91 -12.19 10.57
C PHE A 319 -9.52 -11.99 9.10
N MET A 320 -8.25 -11.69 8.84
CA MET A 320 -7.68 -11.74 7.49
C MET A 320 -7.10 -13.14 7.25
N PRO A 321 -7.21 -13.66 6.02
CA PRO A 321 -6.69 -14.98 5.68
C PRO A 321 -5.16 -15.04 5.74
N ASP A 322 -4.62 -16.26 5.82
CA ASP A 322 -3.21 -16.54 5.48
C ASP A 322 -2.89 -15.89 4.12
N ASN A 323 -1.78 -15.15 3.99
CA ASN A 323 -1.40 -14.29 2.84
C ASN A 323 -1.98 -12.86 2.87
N SER A 324 -2.26 -12.34 4.06
CA SER A 324 -2.69 -10.96 4.28
C SER A 324 -1.74 -9.89 3.70
N ASP A 325 -0.45 -10.20 3.55
CA ASP A 325 0.54 -9.31 2.93
C ASP A 325 0.18 -9.00 1.47
N PHE A 326 -0.29 -9.99 0.72
CA PHE A 326 -0.74 -9.80 -0.66
C PHE A 326 -1.99 -8.94 -0.75
N ILE A 327 -2.86 -8.97 0.27
CA ILE A 327 -4.03 -8.08 0.31
C ILE A 327 -3.57 -6.63 0.46
N VAL A 328 -2.65 -6.36 1.39
CA VAL A 328 -2.08 -5.01 1.59
C VAL A 328 -1.40 -4.52 0.32
N LEU A 329 -0.51 -5.34 -0.28
CA LEU A 329 0.17 -4.99 -1.53
C LEU A 329 -0.81 -4.78 -2.68
N THR A 330 -1.88 -5.58 -2.77
CA THR A 330 -2.93 -5.38 -3.79
C THR A 330 -3.62 -4.05 -3.60
N CYS A 331 -3.96 -3.65 -2.37
CA CYS A 331 -4.56 -2.34 -2.11
C CYS A 331 -3.63 -1.19 -2.52
N VAL A 332 -2.33 -1.29 -2.23
CA VAL A 332 -1.32 -0.30 -2.64
C VAL A 332 -1.23 -0.22 -4.17
N LEU A 333 -1.21 -1.37 -4.85
CA LEU A 333 -1.19 -1.43 -6.30
C LEU A 333 -2.44 -0.80 -6.91
N LEU A 334 -3.62 -1.18 -6.43
CA LEU A 334 -4.88 -0.62 -6.91
C LEU A 334 -4.94 0.89 -6.67
N TYR A 335 -4.44 1.37 -5.53
CA TYR A 335 -4.32 2.81 -5.27
C TYR A 335 -3.44 3.50 -6.34
N ASN A 336 -2.24 2.99 -6.60
CA ASN A 336 -1.34 3.57 -7.60
C ASN A 336 -1.92 3.47 -9.02
N MET A 337 -2.63 2.39 -9.35
CA MET A 337 -3.33 2.23 -10.62
C MET A 337 -4.43 3.27 -10.79
N ILE A 338 -5.32 3.41 -9.81
CA ILE A 338 -6.39 4.41 -9.82
C ILE A 338 -5.79 5.82 -9.98
N LEU A 339 -4.75 6.13 -9.20
CA LEU A 339 -4.08 7.41 -9.26
C LEU A 339 -3.46 7.68 -10.65
N THR A 340 -2.87 6.66 -11.28
CA THR A 340 -2.24 6.79 -12.60
C THR A 340 -3.27 6.92 -13.72
N GLU A 341 -4.35 6.13 -13.68
CA GLU A 341 -5.32 6.04 -14.78
C GLU A 341 -6.43 7.10 -14.68
N GLU A 342 -6.73 7.58 -13.47
CA GLU A 342 -7.88 8.46 -13.19
C GLU A 342 -7.47 9.81 -12.61
N GLY A 343 -6.20 9.97 -12.22
CA GLY A 343 -5.70 11.18 -11.57
C GLY A 343 -6.05 11.27 -10.09
N PHE A 344 -5.70 12.41 -9.50
CA PHE A 344 -5.89 12.67 -8.08
C PHE A 344 -7.18 13.48 -7.85
N ASN A 345 -8.25 12.81 -7.44
CA ASN A 345 -9.59 13.41 -7.28
C ASN A 345 -10.01 13.62 -5.81
N TYR A 346 -9.06 13.83 -4.90
CA TYR A 346 -9.36 14.07 -3.50
C TYR A 346 -9.38 15.57 -3.20
N ASN A 347 -10.47 16.05 -2.59
CA ASN A 347 -10.61 17.45 -2.21
C ASN A 347 -10.00 17.73 -0.82
N GLN A 348 -9.78 19.01 -0.51
CA GLN A 348 -9.15 19.45 0.74
C GLN A 348 -9.91 19.04 2.01
N GLU A 349 -11.25 19.04 1.97
CA GLU A 349 -12.08 18.59 3.10
C GLU A 349 -11.87 17.09 3.41
N THR A 350 -11.66 16.27 2.38
CA THR A 350 -11.29 14.86 2.55
C THR A 350 -9.94 14.75 3.27
N PHE A 351 -8.96 15.58 2.92
CA PHE A 351 -7.65 15.60 3.59
C PHE A 351 -7.72 16.00 5.05
N ASP A 352 -8.50 17.03 5.38
CA ASP A 352 -8.63 17.50 6.76
C ASP A 352 -9.34 16.45 7.65
N THR A 353 -10.30 15.73 7.07
CA THR A 353 -10.98 14.61 7.74
C THR A 353 -10.04 13.41 7.97
N LEU A 354 -9.29 13.01 6.93
CA LEU A 354 -8.33 11.90 7.01
C LEU A 354 -7.18 12.20 7.98
N ARG A 355 -6.75 13.45 8.05
CA ARG A 355 -5.71 13.91 8.99
C ARG A 355 -6.13 13.71 10.45
N THR A 356 -7.36 14.10 10.79
CA THR A 356 -7.88 13.99 12.16
C THR A 356 -7.93 12.52 12.61
N THR A 357 -8.39 11.62 11.74
CA THR A 357 -8.48 10.19 12.03
C THR A 357 -7.11 9.49 12.08
N HIS A 358 -6.12 9.93 11.29
CA HIS A 358 -4.78 9.34 11.29
C HIS A 358 -4.00 9.68 12.57
N ILE A 359 -4.11 10.92 13.05
CA ILE A 359 -3.46 11.40 14.28
C ILE A 359 -3.97 10.61 15.50
N GLU A 360 -5.27 10.36 15.61
CA GLU A 360 -5.87 9.58 16.71
C GLU A 360 -5.42 8.11 16.74
N SER A 361 -5.09 7.54 15.57
CA SER A 361 -4.63 6.15 15.46
C SER A 361 -3.13 5.94 15.76
N SER A 362 -2.37 7.04 15.87
CA SER A 362 -0.90 7.03 15.95
C SER A 362 -0.40 7.26 17.38
N GLN A 363 -0.87 6.48 18.36
CA GLN A 363 -0.19 6.40 19.67
C GLN A 363 1.06 5.54 19.53
N LYS A 364 2.15 6.14 19.02
CA LYS A 364 3.43 5.45 18.82
C LYS A 364 4.17 5.32 20.16
N PRO A 365 4.65 4.13 20.54
CA PRO A 365 5.45 3.97 21.75
C PRO A 365 6.77 4.74 21.64
N LYS A 366 7.12 5.51 22.69
CA LYS A 366 8.39 6.23 22.78
C LYS A 366 9.55 5.22 22.79
N THR A 367 10.48 5.32 21.84
CA THR A 367 11.60 4.38 21.71
C THR A 367 12.93 4.95 22.22
N LYS A 368 13.84 4.04 22.62
CA LYS A 368 15.16 4.33 23.17
C LYS A 368 16.18 4.83 22.12
N ASN A 369 17.06 5.71 22.59
CA ASN A 369 18.08 6.48 21.85
C ASN A 369 19.04 5.60 21.03
N ASN A 370 19.06 5.78 19.69
CA ASN A 370 20.32 5.77 18.96
C ASN A 370 20.70 7.23 18.76
N ASN A 371 21.89 7.61 19.23
CA ASN A 371 22.40 8.94 19.00
C ASN A 371 22.66 9.12 17.50
N PRO A 372 22.05 10.11 16.83
CA PRO A 372 22.39 10.41 15.44
C PRO A 372 23.87 10.73 15.31
N THR A 373 24.48 10.35 14.19
CA THR A 373 25.87 10.70 13.90
C THR A 373 26.02 12.22 13.81
N PHE A 374 27.25 12.70 14.01
CA PHE A 374 27.56 14.12 13.87
C PHE A 374 27.19 14.62 12.46
N ASP A 375 27.54 13.87 11.41
CA ASP A 375 27.25 14.24 10.02
C ASP A 375 25.76 14.33 9.72
N ALA A 376 24.95 13.42 10.26
CA ALA A 376 23.50 13.45 10.07
C ALA A 376 22.86 14.68 10.73
N LYS A 377 23.38 15.12 11.89
CA LYS A 377 22.96 16.37 12.52
C LYS A 377 23.40 17.58 11.69
N ARG A 378 24.66 17.61 11.26
CA ARG A 378 25.23 18.66 10.43
C ARG A 378 24.45 18.87 9.13
N ILE A 379 24.14 17.80 8.39
CA ILE A 379 23.35 17.89 7.15
C ILE A 379 21.98 18.49 7.42
N ARG A 380 21.30 18.06 8.49
CA ARG A 380 20.00 18.62 8.88
C ARG A 380 20.11 20.11 9.22
N ASP A 381 21.15 20.50 9.95
CA ASP A 381 21.39 21.90 10.33
C ASP A 381 21.66 22.78 9.09
N ILE A 382 22.38 22.25 8.07
CA ILE A 382 22.59 22.94 6.78
C ILE A 382 21.26 23.15 6.05
N TYR A 383 20.38 22.13 5.98
CA TYR A 383 19.04 22.32 5.40
C TYR A 383 18.19 23.33 6.20
N ALA A 384 18.31 23.32 7.53
CA ALA A 384 17.62 24.28 8.38
C ALA A 384 18.08 25.72 8.11
N GLU A 385 19.38 25.92 7.91
CA GLU A 385 19.96 27.22 7.52
C GLU A 385 19.51 27.63 6.10
N TYR A 386 19.55 26.71 5.15
CA TYR A 386 19.08 26.94 3.78
C TYR A 386 17.63 27.46 3.75
N PHE A 387 16.72 26.83 4.51
CA PHE A 387 15.32 27.26 4.55
C PHE A 387 15.09 28.62 5.23
N CYS A 388 16.05 29.13 5.99
CA CYS A 388 15.99 30.48 6.55
C CYS A 388 16.53 31.54 5.57
N ASN A 389 17.33 31.13 4.59
CA ASN A 389 18.09 32.02 3.71
C ASN A 389 17.66 31.82 2.24
N ALA A 390 18.55 31.23 1.41
CA ALA A 390 18.35 31.06 -0.03
C ALA A 390 17.10 30.24 -0.39
N GLY A 391 16.70 29.31 0.49
CA GLY A 391 15.50 28.49 0.36
C GLY A 391 14.27 29.04 1.09
N SER A 392 14.31 30.29 1.56
CA SER A 392 13.18 30.94 2.22
C SER A 392 12.00 31.10 1.27
N VAL A 393 10.80 30.91 1.78
CA VAL A 393 9.55 31.04 1.02
C VAL A 393 8.64 31.98 1.78
N GLN A 394 8.07 32.97 1.10
CA GLN A 394 7.14 33.91 1.71
C GLN A 394 5.90 33.15 2.19
N SER A 395 5.39 33.48 3.38
CA SER A 395 4.29 32.76 4.03
C SER A 395 3.01 32.64 3.19
N ASN A 396 2.82 33.51 2.20
CA ASN A 396 1.66 33.51 1.29
C ASN A 396 1.91 32.77 -0.04
N SER A 397 3.14 32.33 -0.32
CA SER A 397 3.52 31.61 -1.55
C SER A 397 3.47 30.09 -1.39
N ILE A 398 3.16 29.59 -0.18
CA ILE A 398 2.92 28.17 0.08
C ILE A 398 1.50 27.87 -0.39
N VAL A 399 1.33 27.88 -1.70
CA VAL A 399 0.18 27.27 -2.34
C VAL A 399 0.29 25.79 -2.01
N VAL A 400 -0.63 25.27 -1.19
CA VAL A 400 -0.99 23.85 -1.29
C VAL A 400 -1.36 23.67 -2.74
N ILE A 401 -0.45 23.14 -3.56
CA ILE A 401 -0.70 22.95 -4.99
C ILE A 401 -1.89 22.00 -5.07
N GLN A 402 -3.06 22.61 -5.29
CA GLN A 402 -4.27 21.91 -5.65
C GLN A 402 -3.97 21.28 -7.01
N PRO A 403 -4.19 19.97 -7.20
CA PRO A 403 -4.25 19.43 -8.53
C PRO A 403 -5.46 20.05 -9.22
N THR A 404 -5.28 21.17 -9.92
CA THR A 404 -6.28 21.66 -10.87
C THR A 404 -6.22 20.74 -12.06
N TYR A 405 -7.15 19.79 -12.13
CA TYR A 405 -7.48 19.11 -13.36
C TYR A 405 -8.93 19.38 -13.72
N THR A 406 -9.08 20.02 -14.88
CA THR A 406 -10.32 20.06 -15.63
C THR A 406 -10.74 18.63 -15.94
N ALA A 407 -11.80 18.16 -15.29
CA ALA A 407 -12.54 17.00 -15.74
C ALA A 407 -13.10 17.31 -17.14
N THR A 408 -12.42 16.85 -18.19
CA THR A 408 -13.11 16.64 -19.46
C THR A 408 -13.79 15.29 -19.34
N ILE A 409 -15.03 15.32 -18.84
CA ILE A 409 -15.96 14.20 -18.94
C ILE A 409 -16.25 14.05 -20.44
N ILE A 410 -15.77 12.96 -21.04
CA ILE A 410 -16.31 12.42 -22.31
C ILE A 410 -16.66 10.97 -22.07
#